data_AF-A0A0C9T0B5-F1
#
_entry.id   AF-A0A0C9T0B5-F1
#
_cell.length_a   1.000
_cell.length_b   1.000
_cell.length_c   1.000
_cell.angle_alpha   90.00
_cell.angle_beta   90.00
_cell.angle_gamma   90.00
#
_symmetry.space_group_name_H-M   'P 1'
#
loop_
_entity.id
_entity.type
_entity.pdbx_description
1 polymer ?
#
loop_
_entity_poly.entity_id
_entity_poly.type
_entity_poly.pdbx_seq_one_letter_code
_entity_poly.pdbx_strand_id
1 'polypeptide(L)'
;RNLVVCIDGTSNKFGRNSTNVVKLFAKINWDPKGPLPQQRGYYSSGLGTCPKAWDVASHLRRSFSDIMEGAFAWNVEEIVQDAYGWLAREYREGDKIYLFGFSRGAYQVRVLAGMIHEVGLIKTATDKQIETAYEHYVAVRSGKLHATDIATDFKQTFCWKDMKAHFVGVWDTVSSVGLVKEDVFLSSSSSTQHACHFRHALALDERRVKFLPEY
;
A
#
# COMPACT_ATOMS: atom_id res chain seq x y z
N ARG A 1 18.63 9.21 -2.69
CA ARG A 1 17.98 9.63 -1.42
C ARG A 1 17.05 8.52 -0.97
N ASN A 2 16.49 8.59 0.25
CA ASN A 2 15.56 7.57 0.74
C ASN A 2 14.14 8.13 0.78
N LEU A 3 13.21 7.51 0.07
CA LEU A 3 11.78 7.80 0.15
C LEU A 3 11.15 6.82 1.12
N VAL A 4 10.49 7.32 2.16
CA VAL A 4 9.92 6.53 3.25
C VAL A 4 8.40 6.72 3.25
N VAL A 5 7.66 5.65 2.96
CA VAL A 5 6.20 5.61 3.00
C VAL A 5 5.77 4.87 4.26
N CYS A 6 4.90 5.48 5.05
CA CYS A 6 4.38 4.95 6.30
C CYS A 6 2.85 4.94 6.25
N ILE A 7 2.24 3.76 6.32
CA ILE A 7 0.77 3.60 6.30
C ILE A 7 0.33 2.89 7.58
N ASP A 8 -0.37 3.61 8.44
CA ASP A 8 -0.83 3.08 9.73
C ASP A 8 -2.11 2.23 9.58
N GLY A 9 -2.47 1.48 10.62
CA GLY A 9 -3.73 0.75 10.70
C GLY A 9 -4.92 1.68 10.90
N THR A 10 -6.03 1.35 10.24
CA THR A 10 -7.31 2.09 10.33
C THR A 10 -7.76 2.18 11.80
N SER A 11 -8.28 3.35 12.21
CA SER A 11 -8.67 3.72 13.59
C SER A 11 -7.55 4.17 14.53
N ASN A 12 -6.29 4.18 14.10
CA ASN A 12 -5.21 4.77 14.89
C ASN A 12 -5.22 6.30 14.74
N LYS A 13 -5.47 7.02 15.85
CA LYS A 13 -5.34 8.47 15.92
C LYS A 13 -4.03 8.83 16.60
N PHE A 14 -3.35 9.84 16.08
CA PHE A 14 -2.19 10.42 16.75
C PHE A 14 -2.55 10.82 18.19
N GLY A 15 -1.77 10.34 19.16
CA GLY A 15 -2.08 10.49 20.57
C GLY A 15 -1.05 9.81 21.47
N ARG A 16 -1.33 9.74 22.77
CA ARG A 16 -0.40 9.20 23.78
C ARG A 16 0.06 7.76 23.50
N ASN A 17 -0.76 6.96 22.83
CA ASN A 17 -0.43 5.59 22.42
C ASN A 17 -0.22 5.51 20.90
N SER A 18 0.80 6.19 20.40
CA SER A 18 1.17 6.17 18.98
C SER A 18 1.71 4.80 18.56
N THR A 19 1.39 4.38 17.34
CA THR A 19 1.87 3.11 16.76
C THR A 19 3.37 3.14 16.48
N ASN A 20 3.94 1.97 16.19
CA ASN A 20 5.32 1.88 15.73
C ASN A 20 5.54 2.58 14.38
N VAL A 21 4.50 2.68 13.54
CA VAL A 21 4.56 3.42 12.26
C VAL A 21 4.75 4.92 12.52
N VAL A 22 3.94 5.52 13.40
CA VAL A 22 4.08 6.94 13.78
C VAL A 22 5.43 7.20 14.45
N LYS A 23 5.84 6.31 15.37
CA LYS A 23 7.16 6.42 16.03
C LYS A 23 8.31 6.37 15.04
N LEU A 24 8.24 5.49 14.03
CA LEU A 24 9.23 5.41 12.96
C LEU A 24 9.23 6.67 12.10
N PHE A 25 8.06 7.15 11.70
CA PHE A 25 7.94 8.37 10.90
C PHE A 25 8.53 9.60 11.61
N ALA A 26 8.33 9.71 12.92
CA ALA A 26 8.91 10.76 13.76
C ALA A 26 10.46 10.71 13.85
N LYS A 27 11.09 9.61 13.41
CA LYS A 27 12.55 9.43 13.39
C LYS A 27 13.17 9.64 12.01
N ILE A 28 12.37 9.99 11.00
CA ILE A 28 12.89 10.33 9.66
C ILE A 28 13.82 11.54 9.78
N ASN A 29 14.99 11.46 9.16
CA ASN A 29 15.94 12.55 9.08
C ASN A 29 15.53 13.55 7.99
N TRP A 30 15.07 14.72 8.44
CA TRP A 30 14.69 15.83 7.57
C TRP A 30 15.83 16.81 7.28
N ASP A 31 17.01 16.63 7.90
CA ASP A 31 18.14 17.53 7.71
C ASP A 31 18.84 17.26 6.36
N PRO A 32 18.77 18.20 5.40
CA PRO A 32 19.41 18.04 4.10
C PRO A 32 20.94 18.22 4.15
N LYS A 33 21.49 18.75 5.26
CA LYS A 33 22.93 18.99 5.46
C LYS A 33 23.58 18.00 6.43
N GLY A 34 22.79 17.06 6.96
CA GLY A 34 23.27 16.07 7.90
C GLY A 34 24.21 15.04 7.26
N PRO A 35 24.96 14.27 8.07
CA PRO A 35 25.89 13.25 7.59
C PRO A 35 25.21 12.01 7.01
N LEU A 36 23.89 11.88 7.19
CA LEU A 36 23.08 10.76 6.70
C LEU A 36 22.47 11.08 5.33
N PRO A 37 22.13 10.05 4.52
CA PRO A 37 21.41 10.27 3.26
C PRO A 37 20.12 11.05 3.49
N GLN A 38 19.86 12.05 2.64
CA GLN A 38 18.61 12.82 2.66
C GLN A 38 17.41 11.88 2.59
N GLN A 39 16.41 12.11 3.46
CA GLN A 39 15.17 11.34 3.48
C GLN A 39 13.96 12.23 3.19
N ARG A 40 12.93 11.64 2.58
CA ARG A 40 11.60 12.26 2.43
C ARG A 40 10.56 11.27 2.93
N GLY A 41 9.57 11.76 3.67
CA GLY A 41 8.54 10.94 4.29
C GLY A 41 7.14 11.23 3.75
N TYR A 42 6.36 10.18 3.56
CA TYR A 42 4.91 10.20 3.40
C TYR A 42 4.26 9.42 4.53
N TYR A 43 3.22 9.97 5.12
CA TYR A 43 2.45 9.33 6.18
C TYR A 43 0.96 9.32 5.84
N SER A 44 0.33 8.17 6.01
CA SER A 44 -1.12 8.01 5.99
C SER A 44 -1.59 7.31 7.26
N SER A 45 -2.72 7.75 7.80
CA SER A 45 -3.38 7.14 8.97
C SER A 45 -4.14 5.84 8.63
N GLY A 46 -4.13 5.41 7.37
CA GLY A 46 -4.86 4.22 6.89
C GLY A 46 -6.38 4.40 6.85
N LEU A 47 -6.87 5.63 7.04
CA LEU A 47 -8.28 6.03 6.88
C LEU A 47 -8.42 6.77 5.54
N GLY A 48 -9.08 6.15 4.56
CA GLY A 48 -9.57 6.85 3.37
C GLY A 48 -10.80 7.72 3.69
N THR A 49 -11.26 8.50 2.71
CA THR A 49 -12.50 9.26 2.83
C THR A 49 -13.70 8.32 2.75
N CYS A 50 -14.15 7.79 3.90
CA CYS A 50 -15.40 7.03 3.92
C CYS A 50 -16.57 7.93 3.49
N PRO A 51 -17.39 7.53 2.49
CA PRO A 51 -18.73 8.05 2.36
C PRO A 51 -19.43 7.85 3.72
N LYS A 52 -20.10 8.88 4.22
CA LYS A 52 -20.72 8.79 5.54
C LYS A 52 -21.69 7.62 5.54
N ALA A 53 -21.59 6.73 6.53
CA ALA A 53 -22.34 5.48 6.58
C ALA A 53 -23.88 5.63 6.45
N TRP A 54 -24.42 6.83 6.69
CA TRP A 54 -25.84 7.14 6.52
C TRP A 54 -26.26 7.35 5.04
N ASP A 55 -25.35 7.77 4.16
CA ASP A 55 -25.65 8.01 2.74
C ASP A 55 -25.86 6.68 1.98
N VAL A 56 -25.04 5.66 2.29
CA VAL A 56 -25.06 4.34 1.64
C VAL A 56 -26.17 3.42 2.20
N ALA A 57 -26.60 3.67 3.44
CA ALA A 57 -27.67 2.91 4.10
C ALA A 57 -29.08 3.19 3.53
N SER A 58 -29.25 4.28 2.76
CA SER A 58 -30.56 4.77 2.35
C SER A 58 -31.26 3.92 1.27
N HIS A 59 -30.58 2.98 0.60
CA HIS A 59 -31.15 2.34 -0.58
C HIS A 59 -31.14 0.81 -0.67
N LEU A 60 -30.60 0.02 0.27
CA LEU A 60 -30.78 -1.45 0.27
C LEU A 60 -30.39 -2.06 1.63
N ARG A 61 -31.13 -3.08 2.08
CA ARG A 61 -30.81 -3.95 3.24
C ARG A 61 -29.55 -4.78 2.95
N ARG A 62 -28.37 -4.17 3.02
CA ARG A 62 -27.07 -4.89 2.99
C ARG A 62 -26.62 -5.20 4.41
N SER A 63 -25.96 -6.34 4.60
CA SER A 63 -25.41 -6.74 5.89
C SER A 63 -24.31 -5.75 6.31
N PHE A 64 -24.10 -5.59 7.62
CA PHE A 64 -23.01 -4.77 8.17
C PHE A 64 -21.63 -5.22 7.65
N SER A 65 -21.48 -6.51 7.32
CA SER A 65 -20.30 -7.07 6.65
C SER A 65 -20.06 -6.44 5.27
N ASP A 66 -21.08 -6.41 4.42
CA ASP A 66 -20.95 -6.02 3.02
C ASP A 66 -20.64 -4.51 2.88
N ILE A 67 -21.14 -3.72 3.82
CA ILE A 67 -20.84 -2.28 3.93
C ILE A 67 -19.38 -2.07 4.34
N MET A 68 -18.87 -2.86 5.30
CA MET A 68 -17.48 -2.80 5.73
C MET A 68 -16.51 -3.26 4.64
N GLU A 69 -16.88 -4.28 3.86
CA GLU A 69 -16.06 -4.79 2.76
C GLU A 69 -15.96 -3.78 1.60
N GLY A 70 -17.07 -3.19 1.19
CA GLY A 70 -17.09 -2.17 0.12
C GLY A 70 -16.34 -0.90 0.52
N ALA A 71 -16.53 -0.42 1.75
CA ALA A 71 -15.78 0.73 2.28
C ALA A 71 -14.29 0.41 2.45
N PHE A 72 -13.93 -0.86 2.70
CA PHE A 72 -12.54 -1.29 2.80
C PHE A 72 -11.85 -1.30 1.43
N ALA A 73 -12.48 -1.88 0.40
CA ALA A 73 -11.91 -1.93 -0.94
C ALA A 73 -11.64 -0.51 -1.48
N TRP A 74 -12.61 0.39 -1.29
CA TRP A 74 -12.46 1.81 -1.65
C TRP A 74 -11.31 2.49 -0.88
N ASN A 75 -11.17 2.20 0.41
CA ASN A 75 -10.09 2.75 1.25
C ASN A 75 -8.71 2.22 0.82
N VAL A 76 -8.58 0.94 0.43
CA VAL A 76 -7.30 0.41 -0.08
C VAL A 76 -6.89 1.12 -1.36
N GLU A 77 -7.82 1.26 -2.31
CA GLU A 77 -7.56 1.91 -3.60
C GLU A 77 -7.06 3.34 -3.44
N GLU A 78 -7.81 4.19 -2.72
CA GLU A 78 -7.47 5.60 -2.48
C GLU A 78 -6.08 5.75 -1.84
N ILE A 79 -5.81 4.99 -0.77
CA ILE A 79 -4.56 5.10 -0.01
C ILE A 79 -3.35 4.59 -0.82
N VAL A 80 -3.53 3.53 -1.61
CA VAL A 80 -2.47 2.99 -2.48
C VAL A 80 -2.20 3.96 -3.62
N GLN A 81 -3.22 4.50 -4.28
CA GLN A 81 -3.07 5.48 -5.35
C GLN A 81 -2.39 6.76 -4.85
N ASP A 82 -2.79 7.27 -3.68
CA ASP A 82 -2.16 8.45 -3.08
C ASP A 82 -0.68 8.23 -2.78
N ALA A 83 -0.35 7.09 -2.16
CA ALA A 83 1.04 6.75 -1.82
C ALA A 83 1.89 6.51 -3.09
N TYR A 84 1.33 5.83 -4.09
CA TYR A 84 1.96 5.62 -5.40
C TYR A 84 2.19 6.96 -6.12
N GLY A 85 1.18 7.83 -6.14
CA GLY A 85 1.27 9.16 -6.74
C GLY A 85 2.26 10.07 -6.05
N TRP A 86 2.38 9.98 -4.72
CA TRP A 86 3.45 10.66 -3.99
C TRP A 86 4.82 10.13 -4.42
N LEU A 87 5.02 8.81 -4.42
CA LEU A 87 6.29 8.21 -4.88
C LEU A 87 6.65 8.66 -6.30
N ALA A 88 5.69 8.62 -7.23
CA ALA A 88 5.93 8.97 -8.63
C ALA A 88 6.31 10.46 -8.82
N ARG A 89 5.73 11.36 -8.02
CA ARG A 89 6.08 12.80 -8.03
C ARG A 89 7.46 13.09 -7.43
N GLU A 90 7.90 12.26 -6.49
CA GLU A 90 9.02 12.58 -5.61
C GLU A 90 10.31 11.86 -6.02
N TYR A 91 10.15 10.72 -6.70
CA TYR A 91 11.22 9.85 -7.13
C TYR A 91 12.16 10.55 -8.10
N ARG A 92 13.45 10.41 -7.82
CA ARG A 92 14.54 10.69 -8.75
C ARG A 92 15.33 9.41 -8.94
N GLU A 93 15.93 9.28 -10.12
CA GLU A 93 16.75 8.12 -10.47
C GLU A 93 17.79 7.83 -9.37
N GLY A 94 17.84 6.57 -8.94
CA GLY A 94 18.72 6.09 -7.86
C GLY A 94 18.16 6.27 -6.44
N ASP A 95 16.97 6.83 -6.26
CA ASP A 95 16.31 6.85 -4.94
C ASP A 95 15.91 5.43 -4.48
N LYS A 96 15.99 5.19 -3.18
CA LYS A 96 15.59 3.93 -2.53
C LYS A 96 14.24 4.10 -1.86
N ILE A 97 13.32 3.17 -2.12
CA ILE A 97 11.95 3.19 -1.59
C ILE A 97 11.85 2.27 -0.36
N TYR A 98 11.44 2.83 0.77
CA TYR A 98 11.20 2.12 2.02
C TYR A 98 9.71 2.21 2.35
N LEU A 99 9.07 1.07 2.54
CA LEU A 99 7.63 0.99 2.82
C LEU A 99 7.41 0.37 4.19
N PHE A 100 6.59 1.01 5.01
CA PHE A 100 6.28 0.56 6.37
C PHE A 100 4.79 0.58 6.64
N GLY A 101 4.26 -0.51 7.19
CA GLY A 101 2.83 -0.56 7.52
C GLY A 101 2.47 -1.43 8.70
N PHE A 102 1.34 -1.13 9.34
CA PHE A 102 0.80 -1.88 10.48
C PHE A 102 -0.63 -2.33 10.23
N SER A 103 -0.98 -3.56 10.59
CA SER A 103 -2.34 -4.09 10.51
C SER A 103 -2.90 -3.98 9.08
N ARG A 104 -3.96 -3.19 8.86
CA ARG A 104 -4.49 -2.90 7.52
C ARG A 104 -3.54 -2.05 6.66
N GLY A 105 -2.77 -1.16 7.27
CA GLY A 105 -1.75 -0.38 6.56
C GLY A 105 -0.60 -1.27 6.05
N ALA A 106 -0.31 -2.39 6.73
CA ALA A 106 0.63 -3.39 6.22
C ALA A 106 0.11 -4.05 4.94
N TYR A 107 -1.18 -4.36 4.86
CA TYR A 107 -1.81 -4.86 3.63
C TYR A 107 -1.68 -3.84 2.50
N GLN A 108 -2.03 -2.57 2.74
CA GLN A 108 -1.92 -1.49 1.76
C GLN A 108 -0.47 -1.30 1.26
N VAL A 109 0.52 -1.39 2.16
CA VAL A 109 1.94 -1.33 1.79
C VAL A 109 2.38 -2.51 0.92
N ARG A 110 1.89 -3.73 1.20
CA ARG A 110 2.17 -4.92 0.37
C ARG A 110 1.57 -4.75 -1.03
N VAL A 111 0.34 -4.25 -1.12
CA VAL A 111 -0.32 -3.91 -2.39
C VAL A 111 0.50 -2.88 -3.17
N LEU A 112 0.93 -1.80 -2.51
CA LEU A 112 1.79 -0.78 -3.11
C LEU A 112 3.12 -1.36 -3.62
N ALA A 113 3.77 -2.23 -2.85
CA ALA A 113 5.00 -2.89 -3.27
C ALA A 113 4.79 -3.79 -4.50
N GLY A 114 3.68 -4.53 -4.52
CA GLY A 114 3.27 -5.34 -5.66
C GLY A 114 2.99 -4.48 -6.90
N MET A 115 2.26 -3.38 -6.76
CA MET A 115 1.98 -2.43 -7.84
C MET A 115 3.27 -1.88 -8.45
N ILE A 116 4.22 -1.41 -7.63
CA ILE A 116 5.51 -0.91 -8.12
C ILE A 116 6.28 -1.99 -8.91
N HIS A 117 6.20 -3.25 -8.47
CA HIS A 117 6.87 -4.35 -9.14
C HIS A 117 6.22 -4.71 -10.48
N GLU A 118 4.89 -4.88 -10.49
CA GLU A 118 4.13 -5.35 -11.65
C GLU A 118 4.02 -4.28 -12.74
N VAL A 119 3.51 -3.09 -12.40
CA VAL A 119 3.24 -2.02 -13.38
C VAL A 119 4.34 -0.96 -13.46
N GLY A 120 5.30 -0.97 -12.52
CA GLY A 120 6.38 0.02 -12.46
C GLY A 120 5.99 1.32 -11.74
N LEU A 121 6.91 2.27 -11.71
CA LEU A 121 6.69 3.63 -11.18
C LEU A 121 6.69 4.64 -12.34
N ILE A 122 5.56 5.30 -12.61
CA ILE A 122 5.42 6.27 -13.71
C ILE A 122 6.37 7.46 -13.55
N LYS A 123 6.90 7.96 -14.68
CA LYS A 123 7.77 9.16 -14.72
C LYS A 123 7.00 10.46 -14.65
N THR A 124 5.79 10.47 -15.22
CA THR A 124 4.88 11.61 -15.23
C THR A 124 3.68 11.24 -14.37
N ALA A 125 3.54 11.90 -13.23
CA ALA A 125 2.52 11.57 -12.24
C ALA A 125 1.31 12.52 -12.36
N THR A 126 0.43 12.22 -13.32
CA THR A 126 -0.91 12.83 -13.36
C THR A 126 -1.93 11.90 -12.69
N ASP A 127 -3.00 12.45 -12.11
CA ASP A 127 -4.02 11.67 -11.40
C ASP A 127 -4.59 10.55 -12.29
N LYS A 128 -4.86 10.87 -13.56
CA LYS A 128 -5.34 9.87 -14.55
C LYS A 128 -4.33 8.76 -14.80
N GLN A 129 -3.04 9.07 -14.86
CA GLN A 129 -2.01 8.04 -15.07
C GLN A 129 -1.82 7.16 -13.82
N ILE A 130 -2.02 7.73 -12.63
CA ILE A 130 -2.00 6.98 -11.36
C ILE A 130 -3.18 5.99 -11.33
N GLU A 131 -4.37 6.45 -11.68
CA GLU A 131 -5.59 5.63 -11.80
C GLU A 131 -5.38 4.49 -12.81
N THR A 132 -4.94 4.81 -14.03
CA THR A 132 -4.65 3.80 -15.07
C THR A 132 -3.59 2.77 -14.61
N ALA A 133 -2.54 3.20 -13.92
CA ALA A 133 -1.54 2.28 -13.39
C ALA A 133 -2.17 1.30 -12.37
N TYR A 134 -3.07 1.79 -11.51
CA TYR A 134 -3.78 0.98 -10.54
C TYR A 134 -4.75 -0.01 -11.22
N GLU A 135 -5.49 0.43 -12.23
CA GLU A 135 -6.37 -0.42 -13.03
C GLU A 135 -5.61 -1.57 -13.71
N HIS A 136 -4.44 -1.29 -14.29
CA HIS A 136 -3.58 -2.31 -14.87
C HIS A 136 -3.12 -3.32 -13.82
N TYR A 137 -2.72 -2.84 -12.64
CA TYR A 137 -2.33 -3.71 -11.53
C TYR A 137 -3.50 -4.61 -11.11
N VAL A 138 -4.69 -4.06 -10.90
CA VAL A 138 -5.91 -4.84 -10.58
C VAL A 138 -6.25 -5.85 -11.69
N ALA A 139 -6.07 -5.48 -12.95
CA ALA A 139 -6.34 -6.37 -14.10
C ALA A 139 -5.39 -7.58 -14.12
N VAL A 140 -4.08 -7.36 -13.88
CA VAL A 140 -3.07 -8.44 -13.76
C VAL A 140 -3.44 -9.35 -12.59
N ARG A 141 -3.71 -8.76 -11.43
CA ARG A 141 -4.06 -9.46 -10.20
C ARG A 141 -5.37 -10.26 -10.30
N SER A 142 -6.33 -9.79 -11.09
CA SER A 142 -7.58 -10.50 -11.38
C SER A 142 -7.44 -11.61 -12.44
N GLY A 143 -6.25 -11.82 -13.01
CA GLY A 143 -6.02 -12.84 -14.04
C GLY A 143 -6.75 -12.56 -15.36
N LYS A 144 -6.99 -11.29 -15.69
CA LYS A 144 -7.62 -10.93 -16.99
C LYS A 144 -6.69 -11.32 -18.15
N LEU A 145 -7.28 -11.84 -19.23
CA LEU A 145 -6.54 -12.21 -20.44
C LEU A 145 -5.76 -10.99 -20.99
N HIS A 146 -4.51 -11.19 -21.38
CA HIS A 146 -3.57 -10.15 -21.85
C HIS A 146 -3.20 -9.04 -20.85
N ALA A 147 -3.66 -9.09 -19.60
CA ALA A 147 -3.37 -8.02 -18.65
C ALA A 147 -1.87 -7.88 -18.35
N THR A 148 -1.14 -9.00 -18.26
CA THR A 148 0.31 -9.01 -18.03
C THR A 148 1.07 -8.38 -19.19
N ASP A 149 0.65 -8.63 -20.43
CA ASP A 149 1.27 -8.07 -21.63
C ASP A 149 1.06 -6.54 -21.64
N ILE A 150 -0.18 -6.09 -21.41
CA ILE A 150 -0.53 -4.67 -21.35
C ILE A 150 0.22 -3.94 -20.22
N ALA A 151 0.31 -4.56 -19.03
CA ALA A 151 1.05 -3.99 -17.92
C ALA A 151 2.55 -3.88 -18.22
N THR A 152 3.11 -4.86 -18.94
CA THR A 152 4.50 -4.84 -19.38
C THR A 152 4.76 -3.71 -20.37
N ASP A 153 3.88 -3.54 -21.37
CA ASP A 153 3.97 -2.45 -22.35
C ASP A 153 3.83 -1.07 -21.68
N PHE A 154 2.89 -0.95 -20.74
CA PHE A 154 2.71 0.26 -19.93
C PHE A 154 3.99 0.59 -19.14
N LYS A 155 4.56 -0.41 -18.46
CA LYS A 155 5.80 -0.27 -17.68
C LYS A 155 6.98 0.15 -18.56
N GLN A 156 7.14 -0.44 -19.75
CA GLN A 156 8.22 -0.08 -20.67
C GLN A 156 8.07 1.35 -21.22
N THR A 157 6.84 1.78 -21.45
CA THR A 157 6.54 3.08 -22.07
C THR A 157 6.63 4.24 -21.09
N PHE A 158 6.01 4.10 -19.91
CA PHE A 158 5.76 5.23 -19.00
C PHE A 158 6.59 5.21 -17.71
N CYS A 159 7.18 4.07 -17.34
CA CYS A 159 7.78 3.90 -16.03
C CYS A 159 9.31 4.00 -16.03
N TRP A 160 9.87 4.20 -14.83
CA TRP A 160 11.29 3.98 -14.55
C TRP A 160 11.65 2.50 -14.72
N LYS A 161 12.89 2.23 -15.14
CA LYS A 161 13.38 0.86 -15.36
C LYS A 161 13.70 0.18 -14.02
N ASP A 162 13.49 -1.14 -13.98
CA ASP A 162 13.89 -2.03 -12.88
C ASP A 162 13.42 -1.60 -11.48
N MET A 163 12.21 -1.04 -11.43
CA MET A 163 11.64 -0.56 -10.18
C MET A 163 11.26 -1.69 -9.22
N LYS A 164 11.75 -1.57 -7.99
CA LYS A 164 11.43 -2.45 -6.87
C LYS A 164 11.52 -1.69 -5.55
N ALA A 165 10.76 -2.11 -4.55
CA ALA A 165 10.93 -1.59 -3.20
C ALA A 165 12.32 -2.01 -2.67
N HIS A 166 13.01 -1.10 -1.99
CA HIS A 166 14.28 -1.45 -1.34
C HIS A 166 14.02 -2.21 -0.04
N PHE A 167 13.04 -1.76 0.75
CA PHE A 167 12.68 -2.40 2.01
C PHE A 167 11.17 -2.34 2.22
N VAL A 168 10.60 -3.45 2.66
CA VAL A 168 9.19 -3.54 3.11
C VAL A 168 9.20 -4.09 4.53
N GLY A 169 8.78 -3.25 5.48
CA GLY A 169 8.68 -3.57 6.90
C GLY A 169 7.24 -3.52 7.38
N VAL A 170 6.68 -4.67 7.75
CA VAL A 170 5.28 -4.75 8.16
C VAL A 170 5.12 -5.32 9.57
N TRP A 171 4.14 -4.80 10.29
CA TRP A 171 3.70 -5.34 11.58
C TRP A 171 2.29 -5.92 11.42
N ASP A 172 2.15 -7.20 11.75
CA ASP A 172 0.88 -7.88 11.97
C ASP A 172 -0.13 -7.61 10.84
N THR A 173 0.28 -7.86 9.60
CA THR A 173 -0.59 -7.72 8.42
C THR A 173 -1.89 -8.49 8.64
N VAL A 174 -3.03 -7.81 8.59
CA VAL A 174 -4.34 -8.47 8.66
C VAL A 174 -5.15 -8.11 7.42
N SER A 175 -5.69 -9.13 6.76
CA SER A 175 -6.83 -8.94 5.87
C SER A 175 -8.09 -9.00 6.76
N SER A 176 -8.97 -8.01 6.67
CA SER A 176 -10.24 -8.04 7.43
C SER A 176 -11.42 -8.01 6.47
N VAL A 177 -11.27 -8.67 5.31
CA VAL A 177 -12.29 -8.71 4.25
C VAL A 177 -12.61 -10.16 3.97
N GLY A 178 -13.74 -10.62 4.49
CA GLY A 178 -14.15 -12.02 4.42
C GLY A 178 -14.63 -12.48 3.04
N LEU A 179 -14.49 -11.70 1.96
CA LEU A 179 -15.04 -12.05 0.64
C LEU A 179 -14.23 -11.58 -0.59
N VAL A 180 -13.19 -10.76 -0.46
CA VAL A 180 -12.29 -10.47 -1.59
C VAL A 180 -11.19 -11.51 -1.56
N LYS A 181 -11.32 -12.53 -2.42
CA LYS A 181 -10.39 -13.67 -2.53
C LYS A 181 -8.94 -13.23 -2.30
N GLU A 182 -8.39 -13.76 -1.21
CA GLU A 182 -7.01 -13.61 -0.71
C GLU A 182 -5.96 -13.81 -1.83
N ASP A 183 -6.31 -14.60 -2.85
CA ASP A 183 -5.47 -14.87 -4.02
C ASP A 183 -5.27 -13.67 -4.95
N VAL A 184 -6.21 -12.72 -5.00
CA VAL A 184 -6.18 -11.69 -6.04
C VAL A 184 -5.04 -10.70 -5.77
N PHE A 185 -4.79 -10.24 -4.55
CA PHE A 185 -3.80 -9.17 -4.31
C PHE A 185 -2.49 -9.62 -3.65
N LEU A 186 -2.50 -10.71 -2.88
CA LEU A 186 -1.34 -11.18 -2.12
C LEU A 186 -0.74 -12.49 -2.60
N SER A 187 -1.43 -13.26 -3.46
CA SER A 187 -0.85 -14.48 -4.04
C SER A 187 0.27 -14.14 -5.01
N SER A 188 1.47 -14.05 -4.47
CA SER A 188 2.65 -14.55 -5.15
C SER A 188 3.54 -15.12 -4.08
N SER A 189 3.77 -16.43 -4.22
CA SER A 189 4.78 -17.24 -3.57
C SER A 189 6.22 -16.77 -3.88
N SER A 190 6.42 -15.47 -4.07
CA SER A 190 7.69 -14.77 -4.21
C SER A 190 7.61 -13.39 -3.54
N SER A 191 7.46 -13.39 -2.21
CA SER A 191 7.81 -12.23 -1.37
C SER A 191 9.24 -11.69 -1.60
N THR A 192 10.01 -12.40 -2.42
CA THR A 192 11.40 -12.16 -2.82
C THR A 192 11.58 -11.34 -4.10
N GLN A 193 10.55 -11.14 -4.94
CA GLN A 193 10.73 -10.44 -6.23
C GLN A 193 10.40 -8.93 -6.19
N HIS A 194 9.42 -8.52 -5.39
CA HIS A 194 8.95 -7.13 -5.34
C HIS A 194 9.73 -6.22 -4.37
N ALA A 195 10.53 -6.80 -3.48
CA ALA A 195 11.34 -6.07 -2.52
C ALA A 195 12.75 -6.67 -2.40
N CYS A 196 13.77 -5.82 -2.21
CA CYS A 196 15.11 -6.32 -1.91
C CYS A 196 15.17 -6.94 -0.51
N HIS A 197 14.40 -6.39 0.42
CA HIS A 197 14.31 -6.86 1.79
C HIS A 197 12.86 -6.79 2.26
N PHE A 198 12.32 -7.94 2.71
CA PHE A 198 11.02 -8.02 3.34
C PHE A 198 11.18 -8.46 4.80
N ARG A 199 10.49 -7.78 5.72
CA ARG A 199 10.46 -8.11 7.15
C ARG A 199 9.04 -7.97 7.67
N HIS A 200 8.56 -9.02 8.34
CA HIS A 200 7.23 -9.04 8.94
C HIS A 200 7.33 -9.46 10.40
N ALA A 201 6.91 -8.58 11.32
CA ALA A 201 6.76 -8.89 12.73
C ALA A 201 5.31 -9.33 13.02
N LEU A 202 5.15 -10.50 13.65
CA LEU A 202 3.85 -11.13 13.92
C LEU A 202 3.51 -11.09 15.41
N ALA A 203 2.22 -10.90 15.74
CA ALA A 203 1.74 -11.02 17.11
C ALA A 203 1.44 -12.50 17.44
N LEU A 204 2.31 -13.15 18.21
CA LEU A 204 2.15 -14.58 18.57
C LEU A 204 0.94 -14.84 19.49
N ASP A 205 0.54 -13.85 20.27
CA ASP A 205 -0.57 -13.96 21.23
C ASP A 205 -1.90 -13.39 20.69
N GLU A 206 -1.97 -13.02 19.41
CA GLU A 206 -3.24 -12.59 18.78
C GLU A 206 -4.14 -13.82 18.56
N ARG A 207 -5.33 -13.80 19.17
CA ARG A 207 -6.28 -14.94 19.19
C ARG A 207 -7.64 -14.59 18.61
N ARG A 208 -7.87 -13.35 18.21
CA ARG A 208 -9.15 -12.92 17.63
C ARG A 208 -9.23 -13.40 16.18
N VAL A 209 -10.27 -14.17 15.86
CA VAL A 209 -10.49 -14.76 14.53
C VAL A 209 -10.42 -13.74 13.38
N LYS A 210 -10.84 -12.49 13.63
CA LYS A 210 -10.85 -11.41 12.63
C LYS A 210 -9.49 -10.72 12.40
N PHE A 211 -8.46 -11.12 13.16
CA PHE A 211 -7.12 -10.52 13.13
C PHE A 211 -6.04 -11.57 12.92
N LEU A 212 -6.39 -12.69 12.28
CA LEU A 212 -5.40 -13.68 11.87
C LEU A 212 -4.40 -13.02 10.91
N PRO A 213 -3.09 -13.16 11.15
CA PRO A 213 -2.11 -12.46 10.35
C PRO A 213 -1.84 -13.17 9.02
N GLU A 214 -1.61 -12.36 7.99
CA GLU A 214 -1.24 -12.78 6.63
C GLU A 214 0.28 -12.92 6.51
N TYR A 215 0.80 -14.14 6.38
CA TYR A 215 2.24 -14.40 6.24
C TYR A 215 2.65 -14.58 4.77
#